data_AF-A0A529VSF2-F1
#
_entry.id   AF-A0A529VSF2-F1
#
_cell.length_a   1.000
_cell.length_b   1.000
_cell.length_c   1.000
_cell.angle_alpha   90.00
_cell.angle_beta   90.00
_cell.angle_gamma   90.00
#
_symmetry.space_group_name_H-M   'P 1'
#
loop_
_entity.id
_entity.type
_entity.pdbx_description
1 polymer ?
#
loop_
_entity_poly.entity_id
_entity_poly.type
_entity_poly.pdbx_seq_one_letter_code
_entity_poly.pdbx_strand_id
1 'polypeptide(L)'
;ARTKPLIRLILNQIGRRLTEDLKAKGNRHRLLLMLDEFPALGRLDFFESALAFMAGYGLKAFLIAQSLNQIEKAYGPNNSILDNCHVRVSFATNDERTAKRVSDALGTATEMRAMRNYAGHRLSPWLGHLMVSRSETAR
;
A
#
# COMPACT_ATOMS: atom_id res chain seq x y z
N ALA A 1 -15.55 -9.75 19.24
CA ALA A 1 -16.25 -11.00 18.85
C ALA A 1 -15.82 -12.13 19.76
N ARG A 2 -16.75 -12.97 20.23
CA ARG A 2 -16.44 -14.12 21.13
C ARG A 2 -15.48 -15.14 20.50
N THR A 3 -15.41 -15.20 19.17
CA THR A 3 -14.55 -16.10 18.38
C THR A 3 -13.13 -15.57 18.15
N LYS A 4 -12.85 -14.31 18.48
CA LYS A 4 -11.54 -13.67 18.22
C LYS A 4 -10.35 -14.45 18.81
N PRO A 5 -10.38 -14.93 20.06
CA PRO A 5 -9.25 -15.69 20.62
C PRO A 5 -8.99 -17.00 19.87
N LEU A 6 -10.05 -17.71 19.47
CA LEU A 6 -9.95 -18.97 18.74
C LEU A 6 -9.33 -18.77 17.35
N ILE A 7 -9.80 -17.77 16.60
CA ILE A 7 -9.26 -17.45 15.28
C ILE A 7 -7.78 -17.06 15.38
N ARG A 8 -7.41 -16.27 16.39
CA ARG A 8 -5.99 -15.90 16.63
C ARG A 8 -5.12 -17.13 16.88
N LEU A 9 -5.60 -18.08 17.67
CA LEU A 9 -4.87 -19.31 17.99
C LEU A 9 -4.70 -20.17 16.73
N ILE A 10 -5.76 -20.37 15.95
CA ILE A 10 -5.71 -21.13 14.70
C ILE A 10 -4.74 -20.50 13.71
N LEU A 11 -4.81 -19.18 13.50
CA LEU A 11 -3.90 -18.45 12.62
C LEU A 11 -2.45 -18.58 13.06
N ASN A 12 -2.17 -18.50 14.36
CA ASN A 12 -0.84 -18.68 14.90
C ASN A 12 -0.32 -20.11 14.69
N GLN A 13 -1.16 -21.12 14.91
CA GLN A 13 -0.78 -22.52 14.69
C GLN A 13 -0.50 -22.81 13.21
N ILE A 14 -1.40 -22.38 12.32
CA ILE A 14 -1.23 -22.53 10.86
C ILE A 14 0.02 -21.80 10.40
N GLY A 15 0.17 -20.52 10.79
CA GLY A 15 1.31 -19.69 10.43
C GLY A 15 2.63 -20.34 10.84
N ARG A 16 2.78 -20.68 12.14
CA ARG A 16 4.01 -21.28 12.67
C ARG A 16 4.32 -22.63 12.02
N ARG A 17 3.31 -23.48 11.79
CA ARG A 17 3.51 -24.79 11.17
C ARG A 17 3.92 -24.69 9.70
N LEU A 18 3.35 -23.75 8.96
CA LEU A 18 3.69 -23.53 7.55
C LEU A 18 5.04 -22.83 7.37
N THR A 19 5.55 -22.14 8.40
CA THR A 19 6.86 -21.47 8.39
C THR A 19 7.94 -22.17 9.22
N GLU A 20 7.70 -23.41 9.68
CA GLU A 20 8.62 -24.14 10.58
C GLU A 20 9.89 -24.60 9.86
N ASP A 21 9.74 -25.26 8.72
CA ASP A 21 10.84 -25.80 7.93
C ASP A 21 10.85 -25.21 6.51
N LEU A 22 11.91 -24.47 6.17
CA LEU A 22 12.10 -23.95 4.81
C LEU A 22 12.65 -25.07 3.90
N LYS A 23 11.78 -25.97 3.44
CA LYS A 23 12.14 -27.00 2.46
C LYS A 23 12.14 -26.42 1.05
N ALA A 24 13.28 -25.87 0.61
CA ALA A 24 13.49 -25.25 -0.71
C ALA A 24 13.09 -26.13 -1.92
N LYS A 25 12.98 -27.46 -1.74
CA LYS A 25 12.59 -28.42 -2.80
C LYS A 25 11.30 -29.21 -2.51
N GLY A 26 10.64 -28.98 -1.37
CA GLY A 26 9.58 -29.87 -0.88
C GLY A 26 8.16 -29.40 -1.14
N ASN A 27 7.90 -28.09 -1.15
CA ASN A 27 6.54 -27.58 -1.15
C ASN A 27 6.09 -27.18 -2.56
N ARG A 28 5.31 -28.06 -3.22
CA ARG A 28 4.81 -27.83 -4.59
C ARG A 28 3.66 -26.81 -4.63
N HIS A 29 3.03 -26.53 -3.49
CA HIS A 29 1.80 -25.77 -3.42
C HIS A 29 2.05 -24.37 -2.88
N ARG A 30 1.61 -23.36 -3.64
CA ARG A 30 1.57 -21.96 -3.19
C ARG A 30 0.26 -21.73 -2.45
N LEU A 31 0.33 -21.15 -1.26
CA LEU A 31 -0.82 -20.93 -0.40
C LEU A 31 -1.11 -19.42 -0.25
N LEU A 32 -2.39 -19.08 -0.27
CA LEU A 32 -2.88 -17.72 -0.04
C LEU A 32 -3.55 -17.65 1.33
N LEU A 33 -3.00 -16.83 2.21
CA LEU A 33 -3.64 -16.44 3.46
C LEU A 33 -4.40 -15.13 3.23
N MET A 34 -5.72 -15.23 3.09
CA MET A 34 -6.59 -14.07 2.91
C MET A 34 -7.30 -13.75 4.22
N LEU A 35 -7.13 -12.53 4.70
CA LEU A 35 -7.75 -12.05 5.94
C LEU A 35 -8.63 -10.85 5.62
N ASP A 36 -9.94 -11.07 5.64
CA ASP A 36 -10.91 -10.00 5.62
C ASP A 36 -10.96 -9.30 6.99
N GLU A 37 -11.12 -7.98 6.97
CA GLU A 37 -11.11 -7.13 8.15
C GLU A 37 -9.98 -7.49 9.14
N PHE A 38 -8.77 -7.58 8.61
CA PHE A 38 -7.55 -7.94 9.36
C PHE A 38 -7.39 -7.18 10.69
N PRO A 39 -7.66 -5.87 10.79
CA PRO A 39 -7.54 -5.13 12.05
C PRO A 39 -8.43 -5.67 13.18
N ALA A 40 -9.57 -6.31 12.89
CA ALA A 40 -10.44 -6.88 13.92
C ALA A 40 -9.75 -7.97 14.74
N LEU A 41 -8.75 -8.64 14.17
CA LEU A 41 -7.95 -9.64 14.87
C LEU A 41 -7.02 -9.02 15.93
N GLY A 42 -6.77 -7.72 15.89
CA GLY A 42 -5.78 -7.03 16.73
C GLY A 42 -4.34 -7.45 16.39
N ARG A 43 -3.38 -7.01 17.20
CA ARG A 43 -1.96 -7.32 16.99
C ARG A 43 -1.69 -8.83 17.02
N LEU A 44 -1.10 -9.36 15.95
CA LEU A 44 -0.63 -10.73 15.84
C LEU A 44 0.90 -10.72 15.79
N ASP A 45 1.57 -10.99 16.91
CA ASP A 45 3.03 -10.85 17.03
C ASP A 45 3.80 -11.74 16.04
N PHE A 46 3.30 -12.96 15.78
CA PHE A 46 3.91 -13.85 14.78
C PHE A 46 3.82 -13.28 13.37
N PHE A 47 2.76 -12.52 13.08
CA PHE A 47 2.44 -12.02 11.74
C PHE A 47 3.37 -10.89 11.34
N GLU A 48 3.71 -10.02 12.30
CA GLU A 48 4.64 -8.91 12.12
C GLU A 48 6.03 -9.42 11.67
N SER A 49 6.52 -10.48 12.32
CA SER A 49 7.78 -11.12 11.93
C SER A 49 7.63 -11.98 10.66
N ALA A 50 6.58 -12.81 10.58
CA ALA A 50 6.43 -13.79 9.50
C ALA A 50 6.14 -13.18 8.12
N LEU A 51 5.46 -12.04 8.05
CA LEU A 51 5.17 -11.37 6.78
C LEU A 51 6.44 -11.08 5.97
N ALA A 52 7.56 -10.77 6.64
CA ALA A 52 8.82 -10.44 5.98
C ALA A 52 9.44 -11.64 5.23
N PHE A 53 9.21 -12.87 5.69
CA PHE A 53 9.87 -14.07 5.13
C PHE A 53 8.91 -15.13 4.58
N MET A 54 7.59 -15.00 4.79
CA MET A 54 6.60 -15.99 4.38
C MET A 54 6.59 -16.29 2.87
N ALA A 55 6.98 -15.31 2.05
CA ALA A 55 7.10 -15.48 0.60
C ALA A 55 8.11 -16.60 0.25
N GLY A 56 9.18 -16.76 1.03
CA GLY A 56 10.16 -17.84 0.88
C GLY A 56 9.58 -19.22 1.14
N TYR A 57 8.55 -19.32 1.99
CA TYR A 57 7.84 -20.56 2.34
C TYR A 57 6.69 -20.90 1.36
N GLY A 58 6.53 -20.13 0.28
CA GLY A 58 5.43 -20.31 -0.68
C GLY A 58 4.08 -19.77 -0.21
N LEU A 59 4.07 -18.94 0.83
CA LEU A 59 2.88 -18.28 1.36
C LEU A 59 2.77 -16.86 0.84
N LYS A 60 1.57 -16.45 0.48
CA LYS A 60 1.22 -15.05 0.19
C LYS A 60 0.14 -14.60 1.15
N ALA A 61 0.30 -13.44 1.78
CA ALA A 61 -0.75 -12.82 2.56
C ALA A 61 -1.52 -11.80 1.71
N PHE A 62 -2.84 -11.80 1.84
CA PHE A 62 -3.75 -10.80 1.28
C PHE A 62 -4.58 -10.23 2.42
N LEU A 63 -4.27 -9.00 2.81
CA LEU A 63 -4.84 -8.35 3.99
C LEU A 63 -5.82 -7.27 3.55
N ILE A 64 -7.05 -7.34 4.05
CA ILE A 64 -8.08 -6.33 3.79
C ILE A 64 -8.32 -5.55 5.08
N ALA A 65 -8.35 -4.23 4.97
CA ALA A 65 -8.67 -3.32 6.05
C ALA A 65 -9.53 -2.18 5.50
N GLN A 66 -10.48 -1.68 6.30
CA GLN A 66 -11.29 -0.54 5.90
C GLN A 66 -10.51 0.77 5.92
N SER A 67 -9.49 0.89 6.79
CA SER A 67 -8.65 2.08 6.87
C SER A 67 -7.25 1.78 7.38
N LEU A 68 -6.28 2.59 6.95
CA LEU A 68 -4.92 2.57 7.51
C LEU A 68 -4.91 2.91 9.00
N ASN A 69 -5.84 3.75 9.45
CA ASN A 69 -5.96 4.12 10.87
C ASN A 69 -6.33 2.93 11.77
N GLN A 70 -7.13 1.97 11.29
CA GLN A 70 -7.42 0.76 12.06
C GLN A 70 -6.20 -0.15 12.19
N ILE A 71 -5.36 -0.22 11.15
CA ILE A 71 -4.08 -0.95 11.20
C ILE A 71 -3.15 -0.29 12.22
N GLU A 72 -2.99 1.03 12.15
CA GLU A 72 -2.20 1.82 13.11
C GLU A 72 -2.72 1.67 14.54
N LYS A 73 -4.03 1.65 14.75
CA LYS A 73 -4.63 1.40 16.08
C LYS A 73 -4.34 0.00 16.60
N ALA A 74 -4.26 -1.01 15.72
CA ALA A 74 -4.03 -2.39 16.10
C ALA A 74 -2.54 -2.72 16.32
N TYR A 75 -1.63 -2.15 15.52
CA TYR A 75 -0.20 -2.50 15.49
C TYR A 75 0.73 -1.35 15.92
N GLY A 76 0.20 -0.15 16.12
CA GLY A 76 0.98 1.05 16.44
C GLY A 76 1.39 1.86 15.20
N PRO A 77 1.93 3.07 15.41
CA PRO A 77 2.33 3.99 14.33
C PRO A 77 3.52 3.48 13.50
N ASN A 78 4.45 2.75 14.11
CA ASN A 78 5.67 2.24 13.47
C ASN A 78 5.54 0.76 13.08
N ASN A 79 4.39 0.37 12.50
CA ASN A 79 4.14 -1.02 12.12
C ASN A 79 4.79 -1.34 10.77
N SER A 80 5.34 -2.56 10.63
CA SER A 80 5.97 -3.05 9.39
C SER A 80 4.99 -3.77 8.45
N ILE A 81 3.69 -3.80 8.78
CA ILE A 81 2.68 -4.55 8.02
C ILE A 81 2.58 -4.01 6.60
N LEU A 82 2.47 -2.68 6.46
CA LEU A 82 2.37 -2.03 5.16
C LEU A 82 3.67 -2.15 4.37
N ASP A 83 4.82 -2.06 5.03
CA ASP A 83 6.14 -2.16 4.40
C ASP A 83 6.41 -3.56 3.85
N ASN A 84 5.95 -4.59 4.54
CA ASN A 84 6.04 -5.98 4.07
C ASN A 84 5.02 -6.30 2.97
N CYS A 85 3.97 -5.50 2.78
CA CYS A 85 3.00 -5.67 1.70
C CYS A 85 3.48 -5.01 0.40
N HIS A 86 4.04 -5.82 -0.50
CA HIS A 86 4.58 -5.34 -1.78
C HIS A 86 3.52 -4.77 -2.72
N VAL A 87 2.31 -5.33 -2.72
CA VAL A 87 1.18 -4.84 -3.52
C VAL A 87 0.18 -4.19 -2.59
N ARG A 88 -0.18 -2.95 -2.91
CA ARG A 88 -1.16 -2.15 -2.15
C ARG A 88 -2.26 -1.72 -3.11
N VAL A 89 -3.50 -2.03 -2.75
CA VAL A 89 -4.68 -1.59 -3.50
C VAL A 89 -5.48 -0.68 -2.58
N SER A 90 -5.67 0.57 -3.00
CA SER A 90 -6.46 1.54 -2.26
C SER A 90 -7.69 1.90 -3.09
N PHE A 91 -8.88 1.69 -2.50
CA PHE A 91 -10.13 2.19 -3.03
C PHE A 91 -10.40 3.60 -2.50
N ALA A 92 -11.42 4.28 -3.06
CA ALA A 92 -11.77 5.65 -2.69
C ALA A 92 -11.75 5.84 -1.16
N THR A 93 -10.81 6.67 -0.69
CA THR A 93 -10.60 6.94 0.73
C THR A 93 -11.58 8.01 1.18
N ASN A 94 -12.44 7.69 2.14
CA ASN A 94 -13.40 8.64 2.70
C ASN A 94 -12.79 9.60 3.75
N ASP A 95 -11.52 9.37 4.14
CA ASP A 95 -10.80 10.13 5.17
C ASP A 95 -9.57 10.81 4.57
N GLU A 96 -9.44 12.12 4.78
CA GLU A 96 -8.37 12.97 4.24
C GLU A 96 -6.98 12.50 4.70
N ARG A 97 -6.85 12.04 5.96
CA ARG A 97 -5.57 11.57 6.49
C ARG A 97 -5.13 10.29 5.80
N THR A 98 -6.07 9.37 5.56
CA THR A 98 -5.82 8.15 4.78
C THR A 98 -5.51 8.48 3.32
N ALA A 99 -6.23 9.43 2.71
CA ALA A 99 -5.98 9.90 1.35
C ALA A 99 -4.56 10.46 1.19
N LYS A 100 -4.14 11.33 2.12
CA LYS A 100 -2.79 11.91 2.13
C LYS A 100 -1.72 10.83 2.26
N ARG A 101 -1.89 9.87 3.18
CA ARG A 101 -0.95 8.74 3.33
C ARG A 101 -0.85 7.87 2.07
N VAL A 102 -1.96 7.62 1.39
CA VAL A 102 -1.96 6.89 0.12
C VAL A 102 -1.26 7.73 -0.96
N SER A 103 -1.53 9.03 -1.04
CA SER A 103 -0.88 9.96 -1.97
C SER A 103 0.64 10.01 -1.75
N ASP A 104 1.09 10.17 -0.51
CA ASP A 104 2.51 10.21 -0.15
C ASP A 104 3.19 8.88 -0.50
N ALA A 105 2.50 7.75 -0.32
CA ALA A 105 3.02 6.42 -0.67
C ALA A 105 3.07 6.14 -2.18
N LEU A 106 2.19 6.77 -2.97
CA LEU A 106 2.23 6.70 -4.44
C LEU A 106 3.34 7.58 -5.03
N GLY A 107 3.75 8.62 -4.30
CA GLY A 107 4.74 9.59 -4.74
C GLY A 107 4.15 10.64 -5.68
N THR A 108 4.99 11.61 -6.07
CA THR A 108 4.63 12.64 -7.05
C THR A 108 5.23 12.32 -8.41
N ALA A 109 4.46 12.55 -9.46
CA ALA A 109 4.90 12.47 -10.84
C ALA A 109 5.19 13.89 -11.36
N THR A 110 6.31 14.05 -12.06
CA THR A 110 6.62 15.30 -12.75
C THR A 110 5.83 15.38 -14.05
N GLU A 111 4.87 16.30 -14.14
CA GLU A 111 4.21 16.64 -15.40
C GLU A 111 4.97 17.81 -16.06
N MET A 112 5.44 17.61 -17.30
CA MET A 112 5.93 18.71 -18.13
C MET A 112 4.74 19.48 -18.69
N ARG A 113 4.52 20.71 -18.21
CA ARG A 113 3.50 21.61 -18.75
C ARG A 113 4.16 22.66 -19.64
N ALA A 114 3.74 22.70 -20.90
CA ALA A 114 4.09 23.77 -21.82
C ALA A 114 3.01 24.85 -21.75
N MET A 115 3.33 25.99 -21.14
CA MET A 115 2.46 27.17 -21.16
C MET A 115 2.84 28.01 -22.38
N ARG A 116 1.87 28.27 -23.26
CA ARG A 116 2.04 29.14 -24.42
C ARG A 116 1.36 30.46 -24.15
N ASN A 117 2.16 31.50 -23.93
CA ASN A 117 1.65 32.85 -23.75
C ASN A 117 1.69 33.58 -25.09
N TYR A 118 0.52 34.01 -25.57
CA TYR A 118 0.40 34.83 -26.77
C TYR A 118 0.38 36.30 -26.34
N ALA A 119 1.52 36.98 -26.50
CA ALA A 119 1.61 38.41 -26.25
C ALA A 119 1.59 39.16 -27.59
N GLY A 120 0.43 39.64 -28.02
CA GLY A 120 0.30 40.42 -29.25
C GLY A 120 -1.05 41.14 -29.36
N HIS A 121 -1.02 42.39 -29.82
CA HIS A 121 -2.23 43.15 -30.13
C HIS A 121 -2.90 42.54 -31.37
N ARG A 122 -4.21 42.27 -31.33
CA ARG A 122 -4.99 41.56 -32.38
C ARG A 122 -4.98 42.22 -33.78
N LEU A 123 -4.31 43.37 -33.93
CA LEU A 123 -4.28 44.21 -35.13
C LEU A 123 -2.85 44.51 -35.63
N SER A 124 -1.81 43.87 -35.09
CA SER A 124 -0.43 44.11 -35.53
C SER A 124 -0.08 43.30 -36.79
N PRO A 125 0.58 43.87 -37.82
CA PRO A 125 0.93 43.17 -39.07
C PRO A 125 1.91 42.02 -38.90
N TRP A 126 2.61 41.96 -37.77
CA TRP A 126 3.53 40.89 -37.41
C TRP A 126 3.28 40.47 -35.96
N LEU A 127 2.98 39.18 -35.75
CA LEU A 127 2.80 38.59 -34.43
C LEU A 127 4.15 38.52 -33.71
N GLY A 128 4.39 39.51 -32.85
CA GLY A 128 5.53 39.54 -31.95
C GLY A 128 5.50 38.34 -30.99
N HIS A 129 6.55 37.53 -31.07
CA HIS A 129 7.06 36.64 -30.02
C HIS A 129 6.05 35.70 -29.33
N LEU A 130 5.94 34.48 -29.87
CA LEU A 130 5.46 33.32 -29.12
C LEU A 130 6.46 32.95 -28.01
N MET A 131 6.12 33.23 -26.74
CA MET A 131 6.85 32.68 -25.61
C MET A 131 6.23 31.34 -25.21
N VAL A 132 6.99 30.26 -25.41
CA VAL A 132 6.67 28.94 -24.89
C VAL A 132 7.56 28.71 -23.67
N SER A 133 6.99 28.81 -22.46
CA SER A 133 7.68 28.41 -21.24
C SER A 133 7.32 26.97 -20.91
N ARG A 134 8.33 26.14 -20.64
CA ARG A 134 8.16 24.80 -20.07
C ARG A 134 8.37 24.92 -18.57
N SER A 135 7.37 24.56 -17.79
CA SER A 135 7.49 24.47 -16.34
C SER A 135 7.26 23.03 -15.90
N GLU A 136 8.20 22.51 -15.13
CA GLU A 136 8.01 21.25 -14.41
C GLU A 136 7.13 21.53 -13.20
N THR A 137 6.02 20.79 -13.08
CA THR A 137 5.12 20.91 -11.93
C THR A 137 4.99 19.52 -11.32
N ALA A 138 5.33 19.39 -10.04
CA ALA A 138 5.14 18.14 -9.29
C ALA A 138 3.63 17.94 -9.05
N ARG A 139 3.13 16.73 -9.32
CA ARG A 139 1.73 16.35 -9.11
C ARG A 139 1.62 15.04 -8.35
#